data_AF-A0A3M1MLN3-F1
#
_entry.id   AF-A0A3M1MLN3-F1
#
_cell.length_a   1.000
_cell.length_b   1.000
_cell.length_c   1.000
_cell.angle_alpha   90.00
_cell.angle_beta   90.00
_cell.angle_gamma   90.00
#
_symmetry.space_group_name_H-M   'P 1'
#
loop_
_entity.id
_entity.type
_entity.pdbx_description
1 polymer ?
#
loop_
_entity_poly.entity_id
_entity_poly.type
_entity_poly.pdbx_seq_one_letter_code
_entity_poly.pdbx_strand_id
1 'polypeptide(L)' 'MSSHAADRPNILFIAVDDLRPQLGCYGRRQMHSPHIDALASRGVLCERAYC' A
#
# COMPACT_ATOMS: atom_id res chain seq x y z
N MET A 1 27.38 -11.83 3.08
CA MET A 1 27.00 -10.56 2.43
C MET A 1 26.18 -9.76 3.43
N SER A 2 26.75 -8.68 4.00
CA SER A 2 26.05 -7.83 4.96
C SER A 2 25.34 -6.70 4.21
N SER A 3 24.01 -6.72 4.16
CA SER A 3 23.25 -5.60 3.60
C SER A 3 23.32 -4.42 4.56
N HIS A 4 23.88 -3.30 4.12
CA HIS A 4 23.67 -2.03 4.82
C HIS A 4 22.17 -1.70 4.71
N ALA A 5 21.45 -1.73 5.83
CA ALA A 5 20.32 -0.84 5.95
C ALA A 5 20.91 0.57 5.76
N ALA A 6 20.51 1.29 4.71
CA ALA A 6 20.92 2.67 4.58
C ALA A 6 20.40 3.40 5.82
N ASP A 7 21.27 4.07 6.57
CA ASP A 7 20.90 4.90 7.74
C ASP A 7 19.79 5.91 7.39
N ARG A 8 19.64 6.19 6.09
CA ARG A 8 18.53 6.92 5.51
C ARG A 8 17.73 6.00 4.56
N PRO A 9 16.47 5.65 4.90
CA PRO A 9 15.64 4.84 4.01
C PRO A 9 15.28 5.60 2.74
N ASN A 10 15.02 4.85 1.66
CA ASN A 10 14.43 5.41 0.44
C ASN A 10 12.93 5.62 0.67
N ILE A 11 12.39 6.74 0.20
CA ILE A 11 10.96 7.05 0.27
C ILE A 11 10.38 6.99 -1.14
N LEU A 12 9.37 6.14 -1.33
CA LEU A 12 8.56 6.07 -2.55
C LEU A 12 7.14 6.50 -2.19
N PHE A 13 6.71 7.62 -2.75
CA PHE A 13 5.34 8.13 -2.61
C PHE A 13 4.56 7.84 -3.89
N ILE A 14 3.42 7.16 -3.75
CA ILE A 14 2.53 6.79 -4.86
C ILE A 14 1.19 7.46 -4.61
N ALA A 15 0.77 8.34 -5.52
CA ALA A 15 -0.54 8.97 -5.53
C ALA A 15 -1.33 8.46 -6.74
N VAL A 16 -2.62 8.21 -6.54
CA VAL A 16 -3.54 7.77 -7.62
C VAL A 16 -4.72 8.72 -7.61
N ASP A 17 -5.02 9.30 -8.77
CA ASP A 17 -6.12 10.24 -8.94
C ASP A 17 -7.47 9.51 -8.89
N ASP A 18 -8.46 10.12 -8.20
CA ASP A 18 -9.83 9.61 -8.02
C ASP A 18 -10.00 8.17 -7.49
N LEU A 19 -8.94 7.56 -6.95
CA LEU A 19 -9.01 6.21 -6.40
C LEU A 19 -9.73 6.19 -5.06
N ARG A 20 -10.98 5.70 -5.07
CA ARG A 20 -11.72 5.33 -3.85
C ARG A 20 -11.14 4.06 -3.20
N PRO A 21 -11.53 3.69 -1.96
CA PRO A 21 -11.11 2.45 -1.29
C PRO A 21 -11.79 1.20 -1.90
N GLN A 22 -11.64 1.05 -3.22
CA GLN A 22 -12.20 0.00 -4.05
C GLN A 22 -11.12 -1.03 -4.36
N LEU A 23 -10.51 -1.60 -3.32
CA LEU A 23 -9.43 -2.59 -3.42
C LEU A 23 -9.75 -3.83 -2.59
N GLY A 24 -9.11 -4.95 -2.92
CA GLY A 24 -9.23 -6.22 -2.20
C GLY A 24 -8.89 -6.08 -0.72
N CYS A 25 -7.84 -5.34 -0.38
CA CYS A 25 -7.44 -5.05 1.01
C CYS A 25 -8.47 -4.26 1.82
N TYR A 26 -9.39 -3.54 1.16
CA TYR A 26 -10.55 -2.89 1.79
C TYR A 26 -11.83 -3.77 1.73
N GLY A 27 -11.69 -5.07 1.50
CA GLY A 27 -12.78 -6.05 1.48
C GLY A 27 -13.55 -6.15 0.16
N ARG A 28 -13.09 -5.50 -0.92
CA ARG A 28 -13.76 -5.57 -2.24
C ARG A 28 -13.28 -6.78 -3.04
N ARG A 29 -13.90 -7.93 -2.80
CA ARG A 29 -13.54 -9.23 -3.41
C ARG A 29 -13.57 -9.27 -4.94
N GLN A 30 -14.37 -8.42 -5.57
CA GLN A 30 -14.49 -8.31 -7.03
C GLN A 30 -13.39 -7.46 -7.68
N MET A 31 -12.61 -6.70 -6.90
CA MET A 31 -11.57 -5.82 -7.41
C MET A 31 -10.26 -6.61 -7.55
N HIS A 32 -9.65 -6.57 -8.73
CA HIS A 32 -8.37 -7.22 -8.98
C HIS A 32 -7.21 -6.27 -8.66
N SER A 33 -6.72 -6.30 -7.41
CA SER A 33 -5.64 -5.43 -6.93
C SER A 33 -4.49 -6.18 -6.24
N PRO A 34 -3.97 -7.30 -6.79
CA PRO A 34 -3.08 -8.21 -6.06
C PRO A 34 -1.80 -7.55 -5.53
N HIS A 35 -1.22 -6.59 -6.26
CA HIS A 35 -0.01 -5.90 -5.82
C HIS A 35 -0.25 -4.90 -4.69
N ILE A 36 -1.40 -4.21 -4.70
CA ILE A 36 -1.77 -3.27 -3.63
C ILE A 36 -2.19 -4.06 -2.38
N ASP A 37 -2.88 -5.18 -2.57
CA ASP A 37 -3.26 -6.08 -1.47
C ASP A 37 -2.01 -6.67 -0.79
N ALA A 38 -1.01 -7.08 -1.57
CA ALA A 38 0.28 -7.54 -1.05
C ALA A 38 1.09 -6.41 -0.38
N LEU A 39 0.94 -5.16 -0.83
CA LEU A 39 1.54 -4.01 -0.15
C LEU A 39 0.86 -3.73 1.20
N ALA A 40 -0.45 -3.86 1.28
CA ALA A 40 -1.21 -3.70 2.52
C ALA A 40 -0.88 -4.80 3.54
N SER A 41 -0.72 -6.06 3.11
CA SER A 41 -0.42 -7.18 4.01
C SER A 41 0.98 -7.14 4.63
N ARG A 42 1.94 -6.47 3.97
CA ARG A 42 3.31 -6.28 4.47
C ARG A 42 3.51 -4.96 5.24
N GLY A 43 2.45 -4.16 5.39
CA GLY A 43 2.52 -2.81 5.93
C GLY A 43 1.37 -2.50 6.86
N VAL A 44 1.00 -1.21 6.92
CA VAL A 44 -0.14 -0.73 7.69
C VAL A 44 -1.21 -0.23 6.73
N LEU A 45 -2.42 -0.77 6.85
CA LEU A 45 -3.60 -0.31 6.10
C LEU A 45 -4.35 0.73 6.93
N CYS A 46 -4.50 1.94 6.39
CA CYS A 46 -5.27 3.00 7.03
C CYS A 46 -6.76 2.89 6.67
N GLU A 47 -7.55 2.20 7.48
CA GLU A 47 -9.00 2.02 7.24
C GLU A 47 -9.82 3.32 7.37
N ARG A 48 -9.24 4.36 7.99
CA ARG A 48 -9.88 5.66 8.26
C ARG A 48 -9.00 6.82 7.84
N ALA A 49 -8.61 6.84 6.57
CA ALA A 49 -7.96 8.00 5.94
C ALA A 49 -9.03 8.89 5.27
N TYR A 50 -9.04 10.17 5.63
CA TYR A 50 -9.97 11.18 5.12
C TYR A 50 -9.20 12.28 4.36
N CYS A 51 -9.84 12.87 3.35
CA CYS A 51 -9.33 14.01 2.60
C CYS A 51 -9.90 15.31 3.17
#